data_AF-A0AAD0QQV7-F1
#
_entry.id   AF-A0AAD0QQV7-F1
#
_cell.length_a   1.000
_cell.length_b   1.000
_cell.length_c   1.000
_cell.angle_alpha   90.00
_cell.angle_beta   90.00
_cell.angle_gamma   90.00
#
_symmetry.space_group_name_H-M   'P 1'
#
loop_
_entity.id
_entity.type
_entity.pdbx_description
1 polymer ?
#
loop_
_entity_poly.entity_id
_entity_poly.type
_entity_poly.pdbx_seq_one_letter_code
_entity_poly.pdbx_strand_id
1 'polypeptide(L)'
;MGITVNSLMFRKRLTRVELGRALGVTPAAAGRKLRGEIGWSIGDLFHVAEFLGVEVSTLLPARGRKIPANPEADGELVAGTGFEPVTSGL
;
A
#
# COMPACT_ATOMS: atom_id res chain seq x y z
N MET A 1 5.48 1.74 0.78
CA MET A 1 6.90 1.29 0.86
C MET A 1 7.08 0.16 1.86
N GLY A 2 6.98 0.43 3.18
CA GLY A 2 7.31 -0.56 4.22
C GLY A 2 6.60 -1.92 4.10
N ILE A 3 5.28 -1.92 3.83
CA ILE A 3 4.51 -3.15 3.60
C ILE A 3 5.03 -3.94 2.39
N THR A 4 5.24 -3.28 1.25
CA THR A 4 5.79 -3.90 0.03
C THR A 4 7.14 -4.56 0.29
N VAL A 5 8.05 -3.84 0.96
CA VAL A 5 9.38 -4.36 1.34
C VAL A 5 9.22 -5.58 2.27
N ASN A 6 8.37 -5.48 3.29
CA ASN A 6 8.13 -6.58 4.23
C ASN A 6 7.56 -7.84 3.54
N SER A 7 6.64 -7.67 2.59
CA SER A 7 6.08 -8.78 1.80
C SER A 7 7.13 -9.44 0.91
N LEU A 8 8.01 -8.66 0.27
CA LEU A 8 9.10 -9.20 -0.55
C LEU A 8 10.13 -9.94 0.30
N MET A 9 10.50 -9.38 1.45
CA MET A 9 11.38 -10.05 2.41
C MET A 9 10.80 -11.38 2.88
N PHE A 10 9.51 -11.42 3.22
CA PHE A 10 8.84 -12.65 3.64
C PHE A 10 8.93 -13.75 2.57
N ARG A 11 8.64 -13.42 1.30
CA ARG A 11 8.73 -14.36 0.17
C ARG A 11 10.14 -14.91 -0.01
N LYS A 12 11.17 -14.09 0.25
CA LYS A 12 12.59 -14.44 0.12
C LYS A 12 13.23 -14.96 1.41
N ARG A 13 12.44 -15.10 2.50
CA ARG A 13 12.92 -15.50 3.84
C ARG A 13 14.03 -14.61 4.39
N LEU A 14 14.00 -13.31 4.05
CA LEU A 14 14.96 -12.31 4.52
C LEU A 14 14.52 -11.70 5.85
N THR A 15 15.49 -11.38 6.69
CA THR A 15 15.30 -10.87 8.05
C THR A 15 15.52 -9.37 8.15
N ARG A 16 15.02 -8.78 9.24
CA ARG A 16 15.25 -7.34 9.55
C ARG A 16 16.71 -7.02 9.82
N VAL A 17 17.49 -8.00 10.27
CA VAL A 17 18.94 -7.85 10.48
C VAL A 17 19.65 -7.71 9.13
N GLU A 18 19.30 -8.54 8.16
CA GLU A 18 19.85 -8.45 6.80
C GLU A 18 19.44 -7.14 6.11
N LEU A 19 18.18 -6.72 6.26
CA LEU A 19 17.73 -5.42 5.79
C LEU A 19 18.52 -4.27 6.43
N GLY A 20 18.77 -4.33 7.74
CA GLY A 20 19.59 -3.34 8.45
C GLY A 20 21.01 -3.26 7.88
N ARG A 21 21.65 -4.41 7.63
CA ARG A 21 22.97 -4.48 6.99
C ARG A 21 22.96 -3.86 5.59
N ALA A 22 21.98 -4.20 4.76
CA ALA A 22 21.84 -3.66 3.40
C ALA A 22 21.64 -2.14 3.38
N LEU A 23 20.97 -1.60 4.39
CA LEU A 23 20.71 -0.17 4.54
C LEU A 23 21.80 0.60 5.31
N GLY A 24 22.80 -0.09 5.88
CA GLY A 24 23.79 0.53 6.77
C GLY A 24 23.19 1.08 8.08
N VAL A 25 22.07 0.50 8.56
CA VAL A 25 21.37 0.94 9.77
C VAL A 25 21.19 -0.20 10.77
N THR A 26 20.80 0.13 12.01
CA THR A 26 20.50 -0.88 13.01
C THR A 26 19.23 -1.68 12.65
N PRO A 27 19.10 -2.95 13.09
CA PRO A 27 17.87 -3.73 12.87
C PRO A 27 16.62 -3.07 13.45
N ALA A 28 16.76 -2.31 14.54
CA ALA A 28 15.69 -1.52 15.12
C ALA A 28 15.23 -0.40 14.15
N ALA A 29 16.17 0.36 13.58
CA ALA A 29 15.85 1.39 12.58
C ALA A 29 15.21 0.79 11.32
N ALA A 30 15.71 -0.36 10.84
CA ALA A 30 15.09 -1.09 9.74
C ALA A 30 13.65 -1.51 10.08
N GLY A 31 13.41 -2.01 11.28
CA GLY A 31 12.06 -2.34 11.76
C GLY A 31 11.11 -1.14 11.80
N ARG A 32 11.60 0.02 12.24
CA ARG A 32 10.84 1.28 12.26
C ARG A 32 10.53 1.78 10.84
N LYS A 33 11.44 1.64 9.87
CA LYS A 33 11.19 1.90 8.44
C LYS A 33 10.10 1.00 7.86
N LEU A 34 10.12 -0.29 8.20
CA LEU A 34 9.09 -1.25 7.74
C LEU A 34 7.69 -0.90 8.26
N ARG A 35 7.60 -0.43 9.51
CA ARG A 35 6.34 0.03 10.13
C ARG A 35 5.91 1.43 9.69
N GLY A 36 6.74 2.15 8.93
CA GLY A 36 6.45 3.50 8.45
C GLY A 36 6.72 4.61 9.47
N GLU A 37 7.38 4.31 10.58
CA GLU A 37 7.77 5.31 11.59
C GLU A 37 8.98 6.16 11.15
N ILE A 38 9.80 5.61 10.24
CA ILE A 38 10.93 6.31 9.64
C ILE A 38 10.71 6.35 8.13
N GLY A 39 10.88 7.54 7.56
CA GLY A 39 10.78 7.77 6.13
C GLY A 39 11.82 7.01 5.31
N TRP A 40 11.50 6.80 4.05
CA TRP A 40 12.39 6.18 3.07
C TRP A 40 13.04 7.28 2.23
N SER A 41 14.38 7.36 2.26
CA SER A 41 15.12 8.18 1.29
C SER A 41 15.19 7.47 -0.05
N ILE A 42 15.46 8.22 -1.13
CA ILE A 42 15.67 7.64 -2.46
C ILE A 42 16.84 6.64 -2.46
N GLY A 43 17.92 6.95 -1.73
CA GLY A 43 19.06 6.04 -1.58
C GLY A 43 18.66 4.71 -0.97
N ASP A 44 17.82 4.72 0.08
CA ASP A 44 17.31 3.49 0.69
C ASP A 44 16.54 2.61 -0.31
N LEU A 45 15.78 3.23 -1.22
CA LEU A 45 14.99 2.50 -2.20
C LEU A 45 15.88 1.74 -3.17
N PHE A 46 16.96 2.36 -3.63
CA PHE A 46 17.93 1.68 -4.50
C PHE A 46 18.66 0.54 -3.77
N HIS A 47 19.11 0.77 -2.54
CA HIS A 47 19.79 -0.27 -1.75
C HIS A 47 18.86 -1.46 -1.46
N VAL A 48 17.58 -1.20 -1.15
CA VAL A 48 16.60 -2.26 -0.92
C VAL A 48 16.20 -2.97 -2.21
N ALA A 49 16.08 -2.25 -3.32
CA ALA A 49 15.79 -2.86 -4.62
C ALA A 49 16.90 -3.83 -5.04
N GLU A 50 18.16 -3.42 -4.92
CA GLU A 50 19.33 -4.26 -5.16
C GLU A 50 19.37 -5.46 -4.21
N PHE A 51 19.23 -5.22 -2.90
CA PHE A 51 19.19 -6.28 -1.88
C PHE A 51 18.08 -7.31 -2.12
N LEU A 52 16.91 -6.88 -2.57
CA LEU A 52 15.78 -7.75 -2.87
C LEU A 52 15.86 -8.36 -4.28
N GLY A 53 16.76 -7.88 -5.15
CA GLY A 53 16.84 -8.28 -6.55
C GLY A 53 15.56 -7.97 -7.32
N VAL A 54 15.03 -6.77 -7.18
CA VAL A 54 13.83 -6.28 -7.88
C VAL A 54 14.07 -4.88 -8.46
N GLU A 55 13.29 -4.50 -9.46
CA GLU A 55 13.27 -3.13 -9.97
C GLU A 55 12.78 -2.15 -8.89
N VAL A 56 13.40 -0.96 -8.79
CA VAL A 56 13.03 0.06 -7.79
C VAL A 56 11.58 0.50 -7.92
N SER A 57 11.04 0.48 -9.15
CA SER A 57 9.63 0.77 -9.45
C SER A 57 8.65 -0.18 -8.73
N THR A 58 9.08 -1.41 -8.43
CA THR A 58 8.30 -2.40 -7.68
C THR A 58 8.08 -1.98 -6.22
N LEU A 59 8.99 -1.17 -5.66
CA LEU A 59 8.86 -0.70 -4.29
C LEU A 59 7.90 0.49 -4.19
N LEU A 60 7.84 1.32 -5.24
CA LEU A 60 7.06 2.55 -5.28
C LEU A 60 5.56 2.27 -5.20
N PRO A 61 4.77 3.16 -4.56
CA PRO A 61 3.32 3.02 -4.59
C PRO A 61 2.83 3.14 -6.04
N ALA A 62 1.91 2.28 -6.44
CA ALA A 62 1.17 2.50 -7.68
C ALA A 62 0.48 3.86 -7.58
N ARG A 63 0.65 4.72 -8.58
CA ARG A 63 -0.19 5.92 -8.71
C ARG A 63 -1.61 5.39 -8.85
N GLY A 64 -2.44 5.63 -7.84
CA GLY A 64 -3.76 5.03 -7.75
C GLY A 64 -4.51 5.28 -9.06
N ARG A 65 -4.90 4.21 -9.75
CA ARG A 65 -6.14 4.29 -10.52
C ARG A 65 -7.18 4.72 -9.50
N LYS A 66 -7.74 5.93 -9.66
CA LYS A 66 -8.93 6.32 -8.91
C LYS A 66 -9.97 5.26 -9.28
N ILE A 67 -10.17 4.27 -8.41
CA ILE A 67 -11.35 3.44 -8.48
C ILE A 67 -12.46 4.42 -8.11
N PRO A 68 -13.36 4.78 -9.03
CA PRO A 68 -14.46 5.65 -8.67
C PRO A 68 -15.17 4.99 -7.48
N ALA A 69 -15.46 5.78 -6.45
CA ALA A 69 -16.11 5.30 -5.24
C ALA A 69 -17.52 4.71 -5.51
N ASN A 70 -18.00 4.82 -6.75
CA ASN A 70 -19.22 4.22 -7.23
C ASN A 70 -19.00 3.62 -8.65
N PRO A 71 -19.11 2.29 -8.84
CA PRO A 71 -19.13 1.70 -10.18
C PRO A 71 -20.46 1.88 -10.92
N GLU A 72 -21.50 2.47 -10.30
CA GLU A 72 -22.83 2.62 -10.90
C GLU A 72 -23.14 4.03 -11.46
N ALA A 73 -22.15 4.91 -11.61
CA ALA A 73 -22.39 6.28 -12.10
C ALA A 73 -22.50 6.39 -13.64
N ASP A 74 -22.68 5.27 -14.36
CA ASP A 74 -23.00 5.24 -15.79
C ASP A 74 -24.44 4.74 -16.04
N GLY A 75 -25.32 4.88 -15.04
CA GLY A 75 -26.76 4.66 -15.17
C GLY A 75 -27.52 5.98 -15.07
N GLU A 76 -28.04 6.42 -16.20
CA GLU A 76 -29.18 7.34 -16.39
C GLU A 76 -29.83 7.89 -15.12
N LEU A 77 -29.73 9.22 -14.94
CA LEU A 77 -30.45 9.99 -13.94
C LEU A 77 -31.96 9.88 -14.20
N VAL A 78 -32.62 8.85 -13.65
CA VAL A 78 -34.08 8.80 -13.57
C VAL A 78 -34.50 9.57 -12.32
N ALA A 79 -34.90 10.82 -12.53
CA ALA A 79 -35.56 11.60 -11.52
C ALA A 79 -36.97 11.05 -11.27
N GLY A 80 -37.33 10.84 -10.01
CA GLY A 80 -38.72 10.92 -9.58
C GLY A 80 -39.31 9.65 -8.96
N THR A 81 -39.72 9.84 -7.70
CA THR A 81 -40.87 9.21 -7.02
C THR A 81 -40.75 7.73 -6.63
N GLY A 82 -40.79 7.48 -5.31
CA GLY A 82 -41.04 6.12 -4.80
C GLY A 82 -40.44 5.77 -3.44
N PHE A 83 -40.09 6.74 -2.58
CA PHE A 83 -39.81 6.46 -1.17
C PHE A 83 -40.87 7.15 -0.33
N GLU A 84 -41.92 6.41 0.05
CA GLU A 84 -42.47 6.34 1.43
C GLU A 84 -43.29 5.05 1.57
N PRO A 85 -43.10 4.23 2.63
CA PRO A 85 -44.04 3.17 2.95
C PRO A 85 -45.28 3.77 3.63
N VAL A 86 -46.46 3.63 3.03
CA VAL A 86 -47.71 3.90 3.76
C VAL A 86 -47.93 2.77 4.77
N THR A 87 -47.80 3.08 6.04
CA THR A 87 -48.42 2.29 7.10
C THR A 87 -49.93 2.42 6.92
N SER A 88 -50.57 1.42 6.32
CA SER A 88 -52.03 1.32 6.33
C SER A 88 -52.42 0.66 7.64
N GLY A 89 -52.79 1.48 8.62
CA GLY A 89 -53.49 0.97 9.80
C GLY A 89 -54.89 0.51 9.40
N LEU A 90 -55.20 -0.75 9.71
CA LEU A 90 -56.53 -1.22 10.05
C LEU A 90 -56.42 -2.38 11.04
#